data_AF-A0A958EXK3-F1
#
_entry.id   AF-A0A958EXK3-F1
#
_cell.length_a   1.000
_cell.length_b   1.000
_cell.length_c   1.000
_cell.angle_alpha   90.00
_cell.angle_beta   90.00
_cell.angle_gamma   90.00
#
_symmetry.space_group_name_H-M   'P 1'
#
loop_
_entity.id
_entity.type
_entity.pdbx_description
1 polymer ?
#
loop_
_entity_poly.entity_id
_entity_poly.type
_entity_poly.pdbx_seq_one_letter_code
_entity_poly.pdbx_strand_id
1 'polypeptide(L)'
;MIFWLEKGGLRVNSLVKYDSPPQQGIRLIYCSESDLPNTIKSEIKKDGQSFHLSTRQINNAVITGTGKNSFINGIYTFLQELGYRWYMPGDTWTIVPERLPKLYIDKTYTPVFRDRIYAGSGGINAIQVIDEKNQAKKDFELWNKRNRFSADYPARSHSGAAFYNANKELLDKHPEYFCNNKVNQYGRVNIEMPAVVNLFVDWALRQAKTSDEFPLIGVDPADGSGGSEDCLPTRIPLVKTWSD
;
A
#
# COMPACT_ATOMS: atom_id res chain seq x y z
N MET A 1 0.39 21.90 9.21
CA MET A 1 -1.08 21.73 9.26
C MET A 1 -1.42 20.74 10.39
N ILE A 2 -2.46 21.03 11.19
CA ILE A 2 -2.86 20.21 12.35
C ILE A 2 -4.24 19.62 12.07
N PHE A 3 -4.40 18.31 12.28
CA PHE A 3 -5.68 17.63 12.12
C PHE A 3 -6.13 16.97 13.43
N TRP A 4 -7.45 16.82 13.58
CA TRP A 4 -8.08 16.35 14.80
C TRP A 4 -9.15 15.29 14.52
N LEU A 5 -9.19 14.29 15.39
CA LEU A 5 -10.22 13.25 15.44
C LEU A 5 -11.13 13.49 16.64
N GLU A 6 -12.33 14.02 16.39
CA GLU A 6 -13.25 14.49 17.44
C GLU A 6 -14.09 13.35 18.05
N LYS A 7 -14.23 12.22 17.36
CA LYS A 7 -14.93 11.03 17.85
C LYS A 7 -14.41 9.77 17.16
N GLY A 8 -13.62 8.99 17.89
CA GLY A 8 -13.16 7.67 17.44
C GLY A 8 -14.26 6.63 17.62
N GLY A 9 -15.22 6.58 16.70
CA GLY A 9 -15.90 5.31 16.42
C GLY A 9 -14.98 4.40 15.58
N LEU A 10 -15.50 3.28 15.07
CA LEU A 10 -14.77 2.35 14.20
C LEU A 10 -14.35 2.92 12.84
N ARG A 11 -14.72 4.18 12.53
CA ARG A 11 -14.47 4.86 11.25
C ARG A 11 -13.97 6.29 11.47
N VAL A 12 -12.86 6.64 10.83
CA VAL A 12 -12.38 8.03 10.67
C VAL A 12 -12.99 8.57 9.37
N ASN A 13 -14.01 9.42 9.47
CA ASN A 13 -14.78 9.88 8.29
C ASN A 13 -14.42 11.28 7.79
N SER A 14 -13.70 12.10 8.56
CA SER A 14 -13.29 13.45 8.13
C SER A 14 -12.06 13.96 8.89
N LEU A 15 -11.22 14.72 8.18
CA LEU A 15 -10.16 15.57 8.73
C LEU A 15 -10.71 16.99 8.79
N VAL A 16 -10.97 17.51 10.00
CA VAL A 16 -11.44 18.89 10.18
C VAL A 16 -10.26 19.77 10.60
N LYS A 17 -10.08 20.89 9.90
CA LYS A 17 -9.14 21.94 10.29
C LYS A 17 -9.85 22.83 11.31
N TYR A 18 -9.32 22.91 12.53
CA TYR A 18 -9.87 23.78 13.57
C TYR A 18 -9.02 25.07 13.65
N ASP A 19 -9.69 26.20 13.86
CA ASP A 19 -9.04 27.49 14.15
C ASP A 19 -8.45 27.53 15.57
N SER A 20 -8.85 26.59 16.44
CA SER A 20 -8.27 26.38 17.77
C SER A 20 -8.33 24.89 18.16
N PRO A 21 -7.28 24.35 18.80
CA PRO A 21 -7.21 22.93 19.15
C PRO A 21 -8.33 22.52 20.14
N PRO A 22 -9.08 21.42 19.91
CA PRO A 22 -9.99 20.88 20.90
C PRO A 22 -9.23 20.50 22.16
N GLN A 23 -9.88 20.60 23.32
CA GLN A 23 -9.27 20.29 24.62
C GLN A 23 -8.89 18.81 24.78
N GLN A 24 -9.49 17.90 23.98
CA GLN A 24 -9.28 16.46 24.06
C GLN A 24 -9.27 15.83 22.66
N GLY A 25 -8.44 14.81 22.46
CA GLY A 25 -8.45 13.99 21.25
C GLY A 25 -7.08 13.54 20.76
N ILE A 26 -7.04 13.15 19.47
CA ILE A 26 -5.80 12.78 18.77
C ILE A 26 -5.41 13.96 17.87
N ARG A 27 -4.22 14.51 18.10
CA ARG A 27 -3.61 15.59 17.32
C ARG A 27 -2.60 15.00 16.33
N LEU A 28 -2.77 15.30 15.05
CA LEU A 28 -1.80 14.94 14.01
C LEU A 28 -0.98 16.18 13.64
N ILE A 29 0.35 16.07 13.72
CA ILE A 29 1.29 17.15 13.41
C ILE A 29 2.26 16.68 12.32
N TYR A 30 2.40 17.48 11.26
CA TYR A 30 3.48 17.25 10.30
C TYR A 30 4.84 17.48 10.96
N CYS A 31 5.79 16.59 10.70
CA CYS A 31 7.13 16.62 11.30
C CYS A 31 7.85 17.98 11.13
N SER A 32 7.65 18.67 10.00
CA SER A 32 8.17 20.02 9.75
C SER A 32 7.68 21.08 10.74
N GLU A 33 6.45 20.93 11.23
CA GLU A 33 5.75 21.87 12.11
C GLU A 33 5.86 21.51 13.60
N SER A 34 6.61 20.46 13.93
CA SER A 34 6.72 19.97 15.31
C SER A 34 7.87 20.64 16.07
N ASP A 35 7.77 20.70 17.38
CA ASP A 35 8.87 21.15 18.27
C ASP A 35 9.81 20.00 18.67
N LEU A 36 9.70 18.83 18.01
CA LEU A 36 10.55 17.69 18.32
C LEU A 36 12.03 17.99 18.05
N PRO A 37 12.95 17.42 18.86
CA PRO A 37 14.38 17.47 18.59
C PRO A 37 14.73 17.04 17.16
N ASN A 38 15.77 17.68 16.59
CA ASN A 38 16.22 17.37 15.23
C ASN A 38 16.64 15.91 15.03
N THR A 39 17.09 15.24 16.09
CA THR A 39 17.42 13.81 16.06
C THR A 39 16.18 12.96 15.78
N ILE A 40 15.07 13.22 16.50
CA ILE A 40 13.78 12.54 16.30
C ILE A 40 13.17 12.89 14.94
N LYS A 41 13.21 14.18 14.55
CA LYS A 41 12.73 14.61 13.23
C LYS A 41 13.48 13.90 12.10
N SER A 42 14.80 13.77 12.23
CA SER A 42 15.65 13.08 11.25
C SER A 42 15.32 11.59 11.18
N GLU A 43 15.01 10.94 12.30
CA GLU A 43 14.60 9.54 12.32
C GLU A 43 13.27 9.32 11.58
N ILE A 44 12.25 10.12 11.91
CA ILE A 44 10.91 10.03 11.30
C ILE A 44 10.94 10.31 9.79
N LYS A 45 11.88 11.15 9.33
CA LYS A 45 12.02 11.52 7.91
C LYS A 45 12.74 10.48 7.05
N LYS A 46 13.26 9.39 7.62
CA LYS A 46 13.93 8.33 6.85
C LYS A 46 12.98 7.54 5.96
N ASP A 47 11.68 7.56 6.25
CA ASP A 47 10.66 6.81 5.54
C ASP A 47 9.28 7.51 5.59
N GLY A 48 8.27 6.91 4.97
CA GLY A 48 6.90 7.45 4.90
C GLY A 48 5.96 7.01 6.03
N GLN A 49 6.45 6.20 6.98
CA GLN A 49 5.64 5.37 7.88
C GLN A 49 5.95 5.54 9.36
N SER A 50 7.15 6.00 9.68
CA SER A 50 7.63 6.27 11.02
C SER A 50 6.87 7.46 11.60
N PHE A 51 6.68 7.43 12.90
CA PHE A 51 5.99 8.49 13.63
C PHE A 51 6.46 8.55 15.08
N HIS A 52 6.26 9.70 15.71
CA HIS A 52 6.42 9.85 17.15
C HIS A 52 5.06 9.99 17.81
N LEU A 53 4.83 9.23 18.88
CA LEU A 53 3.60 9.24 19.66
C LEU A 53 3.91 9.75 21.07
N SER A 54 3.20 10.80 21.48
CA SER A 54 3.27 11.36 22.83
C SER A 54 1.88 11.47 23.45
N THR A 55 1.73 11.01 24.69
CA THR A 55 0.49 11.11 25.49
C THR A 55 0.73 11.90 26.78
N ARG A 56 1.83 12.66 26.84
CA ARG A 56 2.21 13.47 28.01
C ARG A 56 1.22 14.59 28.34
N GLN A 57 0.49 15.07 27.34
CA GLN A 57 -0.54 16.08 27.55
C GLN A 57 -1.81 15.40 28.04
N ILE A 58 -2.34 15.87 29.18
CA ILE A 58 -3.60 15.38 29.72
C ILE A 58 -4.69 15.46 28.63
N ASN A 59 -5.40 14.35 28.47
CA ASN A 59 -6.49 14.15 27.51
C ASN A 59 -6.12 14.27 26.01
N ASN A 60 -4.83 14.28 25.67
CA ASN A 60 -4.39 14.42 24.29
C ASN A 60 -3.31 13.40 23.91
N ALA A 61 -3.50 12.76 22.76
CA ALA A 61 -2.45 12.01 22.08
C ALA A 61 -1.93 12.85 20.91
N VAL A 62 -0.62 13.05 20.83
CA VAL A 62 0.05 13.76 19.75
C VAL A 62 0.81 12.75 18.90
N ILE A 63 0.47 12.70 17.61
CA ILE A 63 1.17 11.89 16.61
C ILE A 63 1.86 12.85 15.66
N THR A 64 3.19 12.76 15.60
CA THR A 64 4.00 13.50 14.64
C THR A 64 4.51 12.58 13.54
N GLY A 65 4.28 12.91 12.28
CA GLY A 65 4.61 12.06 11.13
C GLY A 65 4.92 12.86 9.86
N THR A 66 5.34 12.17 8.78
CA THR A 66 5.66 12.81 7.49
C THR A 66 4.49 12.83 6.52
N GLY A 67 3.52 11.91 6.66
CA GLY A 67 2.39 11.85 5.75
C GLY A 67 1.32 10.84 6.16
N LYS A 68 0.51 10.45 5.17
CA LYS A 68 -0.68 9.59 5.36
C LYS A 68 -0.36 8.28 6.08
N ASN A 69 0.69 7.57 5.65
CA ASN A 69 1.04 6.28 6.23
C ASN A 69 1.55 6.42 7.68
N SER A 70 2.43 7.40 7.97
CA SER A 70 2.82 7.74 9.36
C SER A 70 1.62 8.00 10.26
N PHE A 71 0.63 8.76 9.80
CA PHE A 71 -0.54 9.08 10.62
C PHE A 71 -1.46 7.89 10.84
N ILE A 72 -1.74 7.10 9.79
CA ILE A 72 -2.52 5.86 9.92
C ILE A 72 -1.84 4.92 10.91
N ASN A 73 -0.53 4.72 10.76
CA ASN A 73 0.26 3.87 11.66
C ASN A 73 0.22 4.38 13.10
N GLY A 74 0.37 5.69 13.29
CA GLY A 74 0.30 6.31 14.61
C GLY A 74 -1.06 6.16 15.28
N ILE A 75 -2.15 6.40 14.54
CA ILE A 75 -3.51 6.26 15.07
C ILE A 75 -3.75 4.83 15.52
N TYR A 76 -3.46 3.85 14.68
CA TYR A 76 -3.72 2.45 15.02
C TYR A 76 -2.74 1.87 16.03
N THR A 77 -1.55 2.45 16.17
CA THR A 77 -0.64 2.15 17.29
C THR A 77 -1.23 2.66 18.59
N PHE A 78 -1.64 3.94 18.65
CA PHE A 78 -2.26 4.51 19.84
C PHE A 78 -3.53 3.74 20.27
N LEU A 79 -4.41 3.39 19.33
CA LEU A 79 -5.59 2.57 19.61
C LEU A 79 -5.20 1.16 20.10
N GLN A 80 -4.16 0.55 19.57
CA GLN A 80 -3.67 -0.73 20.08
C GLN A 80 -3.14 -0.62 21.52
N GLU A 81 -2.39 0.43 21.84
CA GLU A 81 -1.90 0.71 23.20
C GLU A 81 -3.07 0.93 24.18
N LEU A 82 -4.19 1.49 23.71
CA LEU A 82 -5.43 1.62 24.48
C LEU A 82 -6.18 0.28 24.69
N GLY A 83 -5.82 -0.79 23.98
CA GLY A 83 -6.40 -2.12 24.14
C GLY A 83 -7.25 -2.62 22.97
N TYR A 84 -7.41 -1.84 21.89
CA TYR A 84 -8.16 -2.29 20.70
C TYR A 84 -7.41 -3.40 19.96
N ARG A 85 -8.12 -4.38 19.39
CA ARG A 85 -7.56 -5.45 18.53
C ARG A 85 -8.44 -5.70 17.31
N TRP A 86 -7.84 -6.10 16.19
CA TRP A 86 -8.54 -6.40 14.94
C TRP A 86 -8.01 -7.69 14.32
N TYR A 87 -8.61 -8.82 14.68
CA TYR A 87 -8.09 -10.13 14.27
C TYR A 87 -8.47 -10.53 12.84
N MET A 88 -9.62 -10.06 12.34
CA MET A 88 -10.10 -10.33 10.97
C MET A 88 -10.75 -9.08 10.35
N PRO A 89 -10.94 -9.05 9.02
CA PRO A 89 -11.78 -8.08 8.35
C PRO A 89 -13.18 -7.98 8.96
N GLY A 90 -13.70 -6.76 9.00
CA GLY A 90 -15.00 -6.43 9.61
C GLY A 90 -14.93 -6.25 11.13
N ASP A 91 -16.09 -6.09 11.76
CA ASP A 91 -16.17 -5.77 13.18
C ASP A 91 -16.45 -6.99 14.07
N THR A 92 -16.82 -8.14 13.49
CA THR A 92 -17.11 -9.40 14.22
C THR A 92 -15.96 -9.86 15.11
N TRP A 93 -14.71 -9.63 14.67
CA TRP A 93 -13.49 -10.03 15.39
C TRP A 93 -12.69 -8.82 15.89
N THR A 94 -13.38 -7.70 16.11
CA THR A 94 -12.79 -6.49 16.69
C THR A 94 -13.01 -6.49 18.19
N ILE A 95 -11.92 -6.32 18.95
CA ILE A 95 -11.99 -6.14 20.40
C ILE A 95 -11.96 -4.64 20.69
N VAL A 96 -12.99 -4.17 21.40
CA VAL A 96 -13.06 -2.83 21.97
C VAL A 96 -12.89 -2.96 23.48
N PRO A 97 -11.89 -2.30 24.10
CA PRO A 97 -11.66 -2.41 25.53
C PRO A 97 -12.80 -1.75 26.31
N GLU A 98 -13.33 -2.42 27.33
CA GLU A 98 -14.37 -1.86 28.20
C GLU A 98 -13.88 -0.67 29.03
N ARG A 99 -12.57 -0.62 29.31
CA ARG A 99 -11.92 0.45 30.07
C ARG A 99 -10.60 0.82 29.41
N LEU A 100 -10.36 2.13 29.27
CA LEU A 100 -9.13 2.64 28.69
C LEU A 100 -8.04 2.74 29.77
N PRO A 101 -6.82 2.25 29.51
CA PRO A 101 -5.69 2.43 30.43
C PRO A 101 -5.23 3.89 30.43
N LYS A 102 -4.60 4.31 31.54
CA LYS A 102 -3.78 5.53 31.52
C LYS A 102 -2.47 5.19 30.81
N LEU A 103 -2.17 5.91 29.74
CA LEU A 103 -0.96 5.73 28.95
C LEU A 103 0.03 6.87 29.23
N TYR A 104 1.31 6.52 29.32
CA TYR A 104 2.42 7.45 29.39
C TYR A 104 3.45 7.05 28.33
N ILE A 105 3.23 7.54 27.12
CA ILE A 105 4.03 7.24 25.93
C ILE A 105 4.70 8.52 25.47
N ASP A 106 5.99 8.42 25.14
CA ASP A 106 6.77 9.44 24.46
C ASP A 106 7.86 8.74 23.66
N LYS A 107 7.48 8.22 22.48
CA LYS A 107 8.29 7.23 21.76
C LYS A 107 8.16 7.38 20.25
N THR A 108 9.28 7.20 19.55
CA THR A 108 9.32 7.02 18.10
C THR A 108 9.11 5.55 17.74
N TYR A 109 8.22 5.30 16.79
CA TYR A 109 7.91 3.99 16.25
C TYR A 109 8.36 3.93 14.80
N THR A 110 9.21 2.95 14.50
CA THR A 110 9.80 2.72 13.18
C THR A 110 9.53 1.28 12.77
N PRO A 111 8.97 1.03 11.58
CA PRO A 111 8.74 -0.33 11.12
C PRO A 111 10.07 -1.03 10.81
N VAL A 112 10.19 -2.31 11.19
CA VAL A 112 11.38 -3.12 10.85
C VAL A 112 11.44 -3.42 9.35
N PHE A 113 10.28 -3.67 8.74
CA PHE A 113 10.16 -3.88 7.29
C PHE A 113 9.52 -2.67 6.65
N ARG A 114 10.17 -2.09 5.64
CA ARG A 114 9.65 -0.91 4.92
C ARG A 114 8.31 -1.22 4.26
N ASP A 115 8.20 -2.33 3.54
CA ASP A 115 6.96 -2.69 2.84
C ASP A 115 6.31 -3.92 3.50
N ARG A 116 5.06 -3.77 3.95
CA ARG A 116 4.27 -4.82 4.60
C ARG A 116 2.94 -4.92 3.87
N ILE A 117 2.82 -5.93 3.01
CA ILE A 117 1.65 -6.15 2.17
C ILE A 117 0.96 -7.44 2.62
N TYR A 118 -0.35 -7.36 2.81
CA TYR A 118 -1.21 -8.52 2.96
C TYR A 118 -2.31 -8.44 1.90
N ALA A 119 -2.30 -9.39 0.97
CA ALA A 119 -3.21 -9.44 -0.17
C ALA A 119 -4.10 -10.69 -0.08
N GLY A 120 -5.39 -10.54 -0.34
CA GLY A 120 -6.29 -11.67 -0.49
C GLY A 120 -6.01 -12.38 -1.81
N SER A 121 -5.49 -13.60 -1.76
CA SER A 121 -5.30 -14.43 -2.94
C SER A 121 -6.64 -14.73 -3.62
N GLY A 122 -6.66 -14.78 -4.96
CA GLY A 122 -7.90 -14.93 -5.74
C GLY A 122 -8.71 -13.64 -5.91
N GLY A 123 -8.23 -12.52 -5.35
CA GLY A 123 -8.89 -11.22 -5.43
C GLY A 123 -9.96 -11.03 -4.35
N ILE A 124 -10.21 -9.77 -3.99
CA ILE A 124 -11.17 -9.37 -2.96
C ILE A 124 -12.36 -8.60 -3.53
N ASN A 125 -12.55 -8.68 -4.85
CA ASN A 125 -13.63 -7.96 -5.51
C ASN A 125 -14.99 -8.60 -5.22
N ALA A 126 -16.02 -7.77 -5.18
CA ALA A 126 -17.41 -8.18 -5.03
C ALA A 126 -17.79 -9.32 -5.99
N ILE A 127 -18.33 -10.40 -5.43
CA ILE A 127 -19.20 -11.30 -6.16
C ILE A 127 -20.59 -10.65 -6.09
N GLN A 128 -21.04 -10.02 -7.18
CA GLN A 128 -22.21 -9.13 -7.15
C GLN A 128 -23.45 -9.73 -6.48
N VAL A 129 -23.73 -11.01 -6.71
CA VAL A 129 -24.91 -11.69 -6.13
C VAL A 129 -24.82 -11.93 -4.61
N ILE A 130 -23.62 -11.82 -4.01
CA ILE A 130 -23.37 -12.04 -2.58
C ILE A 130 -22.99 -10.72 -1.87
N ASP A 131 -22.26 -9.83 -2.56
CA ASP A 131 -21.71 -8.59 -2.01
C ASP A 131 -21.83 -7.43 -3.01
N GLU A 132 -23.05 -7.02 -3.32
CA GLU A 132 -23.36 -5.93 -4.26
C GLU A 132 -22.59 -4.62 -3.96
N LYS A 133 -22.31 -4.36 -2.68
CA LYS A 133 -21.69 -3.12 -2.20
C LYS A 133 -20.17 -3.22 -2.05
N ASN A 134 -19.58 -4.36 -2.39
CA ASN A 134 -18.15 -4.64 -2.24
C ASN A 134 -17.66 -4.38 -0.81
N GLN A 135 -18.47 -4.78 0.17
CA GLN A 135 -18.22 -4.61 1.59
C GLN A 135 -17.01 -5.43 2.04
N ALA A 136 -16.82 -6.64 1.50
CA ALA A 136 -15.68 -7.49 1.83
C ALA A 136 -14.34 -6.79 1.52
N LYS A 137 -14.24 -6.13 0.36
CA LYS A 137 -13.07 -5.33 -0.01
C LYS A 137 -12.83 -4.17 0.97
N LYS A 138 -13.89 -3.42 1.28
CA LYS A 138 -13.81 -2.26 2.18
C LYS A 138 -13.35 -2.67 3.58
N ASP A 139 -13.88 -3.78 4.09
CA ASP A 139 -13.54 -4.32 5.39
C ASP A 139 -12.11 -4.86 5.43
N PHE A 140 -11.67 -5.52 4.36
CA PHE A 140 -10.29 -5.98 4.21
C PHE A 140 -9.28 -4.82 4.15
N GLU A 141 -9.55 -3.80 3.35
CA GLU A 141 -8.71 -2.60 3.26
C GLU A 141 -8.64 -1.83 4.58
N LEU A 142 -9.75 -1.76 5.32
CA LEU A 142 -9.78 -1.15 6.65
C LEU A 142 -9.00 -1.98 7.67
N TRP A 143 -9.14 -3.30 7.63
CA TRP A 143 -8.38 -4.22 8.47
C TRP A 143 -6.87 -4.14 8.20
N ASN A 144 -6.46 -3.97 6.94
CA ASN A 144 -5.07 -3.74 6.58
C ASN A 144 -4.50 -2.48 7.24
N LYS A 145 -5.26 -1.37 7.21
CA LYS A 145 -4.88 -0.12 7.90
C LYS A 145 -4.80 -0.31 9.41
N ARG A 146 -5.81 -0.96 10.01
CA ARG A 146 -5.88 -1.30 11.45
C ARG A 146 -4.65 -2.10 11.93
N ASN A 147 -4.13 -2.98 11.07
CA ASN A 147 -2.94 -3.79 11.35
C ASN A 147 -1.63 -3.21 10.80
N ARG A 148 -1.66 -1.97 10.28
CA ARG A 148 -0.47 -1.25 9.77
C ARG A 148 0.25 -2.00 8.65
N PHE A 149 -0.49 -2.73 7.82
CA PHE A 149 -0.02 -3.19 6.52
C PHE A 149 0.04 -1.97 5.59
N SER A 150 1.25 -1.47 5.40
CA SER A 150 1.56 -0.27 4.64
C SER A 150 2.86 -0.49 3.88
N ALA A 151 3.00 0.18 2.74
CA ALA A 151 4.18 0.15 1.91
C ALA A 151 4.53 1.58 1.48
N ASP A 152 5.82 1.87 1.39
CA ASP A 152 6.33 3.08 0.76
C ASP A 152 6.55 2.86 -0.73
N TYR A 153 6.79 1.61 -1.15
CA TYR A 153 7.12 1.24 -2.53
C TYR A 153 6.16 0.13 -3.01
N PRO A 154 4.89 0.47 -3.28
CA PRO A 154 3.93 -0.52 -3.77
C PRO A 154 4.37 -1.05 -5.14
N ALA A 155 4.34 -2.38 -5.29
CA ALA A 155 4.58 -3.04 -6.57
C ALA A 155 3.31 -3.03 -7.43
N ARG A 156 3.47 -2.80 -8.73
CA ARG A 156 2.42 -3.04 -9.73
C ARG A 156 2.77 -4.25 -10.56
N SER A 157 2.30 -5.41 -10.11
CA SER A 157 2.33 -6.66 -10.86
C SER A 157 1.21 -6.71 -11.91
N HIS A 158 1.27 -7.69 -12.82
CA HIS A 158 0.25 -7.92 -13.86
C HIS A 158 -0.02 -6.72 -14.76
N SER A 159 1.03 -5.98 -15.12
CA SER A 159 0.89 -4.78 -15.95
C SER A 159 0.78 -5.08 -17.45
N GLY A 160 0.81 -6.35 -17.88
CA GLY A 160 0.83 -6.75 -19.29
C GLY A 160 -0.32 -6.17 -20.11
N ALA A 161 -1.56 -6.31 -19.63
CA ALA A 161 -2.72 -5.77 -20.34
C ALA A 161 -2.72 -4.23 -20.40
N ALA A 162 -2.28 -3.56 -19.33
CA ALA A 162 -2.20 -2.10 -19.31
C ALA A 162 -1.12 -1.58 -20.27
N PHE A 163 0.04 -2.25 -20.29
CA PHE A 163 1.11 -2.01 -21.25
C PHE A 163 0.62 -2.23 -22.69
N TYR A 164 -0.08 -3.34 -22.94
CA TYR A 164 -0.63 -3.64 -24.25
C TYR A 164 -1.59 -2.54 -24.73
N ASN A 165 -2.57 -2.19 -23.90
CA ASN A 165 -3.57 -1.18 -24.25
C ASN A 165 -2.95 0.18 -24.55
N ALA A 166 -1.94 0.59 -23.79
CA ALA A 166 -1.23 1.85 -24.01
C ALA A 166 -0.38 1.88 -25.29
N ASN A 167 -0.02 0.72 -25.85
CA ASN A 167 0.83 0.61 -27.03
C ASN A 167 0.17 -0.24 -28.15
N LYS A 168 -1.16 -0.35 -28.13
CA LYS A 168 -1.92 -1.31 -28.93
C LYS A 168 -1.62 -1.23 -30.42
N GLU A 169 -1.62 -0.03 -30.97
CA GLU A 169 -1.42 0.17 -32.41
C GLU A 169 -0.06 -0.37 -32.90
N LEU A 170 0.99 -0.24 -32.08
CA LEU A 170 2.31 -0.76 -32.39
C LEU A 170 2.35 -2.28 -32.17
N LEU A 171 1.89 -2.75 -31.02
CA LEU A 171 1.94 -4.16 -30.67
C LEU A 171 1.10 -5.04 -31.61
N ASP A 172 -0.02 -4.52 -32.14
CA ASP A 172 -0.85 -5.22 -33.12
C ASP A 172 -0.13 -5.48 -34.45
N LYS A 173 0.86 -4.64 -34.80
CA LYS A 173 1.66 -4.76 -36.02
C LYS A 173 2.89 -5.67 -35.85
N HIS A 174 3.22 -6.04 -34.62
CA HIS A 174 4.44 -6.78 -34.25
C HIS A 174 4.11 -8.06 -33.47
N PRO A 175 3.52 -9.09 -34.12
CA PRO A 175 3.27 -10.38 -33.48
C PRO A 175 4.54 -11.01 -32.87
N GLU A 176 5.72 -10.73 -33.43
CA GLU A 176 7.03 -11.22 -32.96
C GLU A 176 7.45 -10.69 -31.59
N TYR A 177 6.77 -9.66 -31.09
CA TYR A 177 6.97 -9.13 -29.75
C TYR A 177 6.34 -10.00 -28.65
N PHE A 178 5.61 -11.04 -29.03
CA PHE A 178 5.02 -12.02 -28.12
C PHE A 178 5.69 -13.38 -28.29
N CYS A 179 5.83 -14.14 -27.20
CA CYS A 179 6.55 -15.42 -27.21
C CYS A 179 6.03 -16.45 -28.21
N ASN A 180 4.73 -16.43 -28.52
CA ASN A 180 4.08 -17.35 -29.45
C ASN A 180 3.94 -16.78 -30.87
N ASN A 181 4.58 -15.64 -31.16
CA ASN A 181 4.46 -14.92 -32.42
C ASN A 181 3.01 -14.60 -32.80
N LYS A 182 2.15 -14.30 -31.80
CA LYS A 182 0.75 -13.93 -31.98
C LYS A 182 0.39 -12.76 -31.08
N VAL A 183 -0.30 -11.77 -31.65
CA VAL A 183 -0.84 -10.64 -30.88
C VAL A 183 -1.83 -11.13 -29.84
N ASN A 184 -1.55 -10.83 -28.57
CA ASN A 184 -2.42 -11.17 -27.46
C ASN A 184 -2.26 -10.12 -26.35
N GLN A 185 -3.35 -9.49 -25.94
CA GLN A 185 -3.34 -8.50 -24.85
C GLN A 185 -2.87 -9.08 -23.50
N TYR A 186 -3.00 -10.40 -23.32
CA TYR A 186 -2.54 -11.16 -22.16
C TYR A 186 -1.34 -12.05 -22.53
N GLY A 187 -0.74 -11.83 -23.71
CA GLY A 187 0.40 -12.58 -24.19
C GLY A 187 1.66 -12.22 -23.43
N ARG A 188 2.56 -13.20 -23.31
CA ARG A 188 3.89 -12.99 -22.73
C ARG A 188 4.76 -12.22 -23.72
N VAL A 189 5.38 -11.16 -23.24
CA VAL A 189 6.31 -10.35 -24.03
C VAL A 189 7.59 -11.14 -24.28
N ASN A 190 8.06 -11.13 -25.52
CA ASN A 190 9.33 -11.75 -25.88
C ASN A 190 10.51 -10.88 -25.41
N ILE A 191 11.10 -11.24 -24.28
CA ILE A 191 12.20 -10.48 -23.65
C ILE A 191 13.53 -10.58 -24.41
N GLU A 192 13.66 -11.50 -25.37
CA GLU A 192 14.83 -11.58 -26.26
C GLU A 192 14.78 -10.51 -27.36
N MET A 193 13.64 -9.83 -27.55
CA MET A 193 13.47 -8.76 -28.54
C MET A 193 13.71 -7.38 -27.89
N PRO A 194 14.87 -6.73 -28.11
CA PRO A 194 15.20 -5.49 -27.40
C PRO A 194 14.20 -4.36 -27.66
N ALA A 195 13.55 -4.35 -28.82
CA ALA A 195 12.57 -3.33 -29.19
C ALA A 195 11.35 -3.31 -28.27
N VAL A 196 10.76 -4.47 -27.95
CA VAL A 196 9.60 -4.53 -27.03
C VAL A 196 10.01 -4.33 -25.58
N VAL A 197 11.21 -4.76 -25.19
CA VAL A 197 11.78 -4.48 -23.86
C VAL A 197 11.94 -2.97 -23.67
N ASN A 198 12.53 -2.27 -24.64
CA ASN A 198 12.68 -0.81 -24.59
C ASN A 198 11.31 -0.11 -24.56
N LEU A 199 10.36 -0.58 -25.37
CA LEU A 199 8.98 -0.06 -25.36
C LEU A 199 8.33 -0.21 -23.97
N PHE A 200 8.52 -1.35 -23.31
CA PHE A 200 8.04 -1.58 -21.96
C PHE A 200 8.72 -0.67 -20.94
N VAL A 201 10.05 -0.55 -20.98
CA VAL A 201 10.82 0.33 -20.09
C VAL A 201 10.37 1.78 -20.23
N ASP A 202 10.23 2.29 -21.45
CA ASP A 202 9.75 3.65 -21.71
C ASP A 202 8.33 3.87 -21.18
N TRP A 203 7.45 2.89 -21.40
CA TRP A 203 6.10 2.94 -20.86
C TRP A 203 6.10 2.93 -19.32
N ALA A 204 6.88 2.06 -18.69
CA ALA A 204 6.99 1.94 -17.23
C ALA A 204 7.56 3.21 -16.60
N LEU A 205 8.61 3.80 -17.18
CA LEU A 205 9.18 5.08 -16.73
C LEU A 205 8.19 6.25 -16.83
N ARG A 206 7.25 6.22 -17.79
CA ARG A 206 6.15 7.18 -17.83
C ARG A 206 5.14 6.98 -16.70
N GLN A 207 4.89 5.73 -16.30
CA GLN A 207 3.97 5.44 -15.18
C GLN A 207 4.55 5.87 -13.83
N ALA A 208 5.87 5.75 -13.65
CA ALA A 208 6.58 6.18 -12.44
C ALA A 208 6.50 7.70 -12.16
N LYS A 209 6.01 8.50 -13.12
CA LYS A 209 5.82 9.96 -12.98
C LYS A 209 4.37 10.36 -12.69
N THR A 210 3.49 9.39 -12.48
CA THR A 210 2.07 9.64 -12.16
C THR A 210 1.87 9.81 -10.66
N SER A 211 0.68 10.26 -10.23
CA SER A 211 0.34 10.45 -8.81
C SER A 211 0.42 9.17 -7.98
N ASP A 212 0.45 8.00 -8.63
CA ASP A 212 0.75 6.71 -8.05
C ASP A 212 2.12 6.26 -8.57
N GLU A 213 3.19 6.72 -7.91
CA GLU A 213 4.54 6.28 -8.22
C GLU A 213 4.66 4.79 -7.89
N PHE A 214 4.71 3.96 -8.92
CA PHE A 214 5.04 2.54 -8.80
C PHE A 214 6.54 2.36 -9.06
N PRO A 215 7.37 2.29 -8.01
CA PRO A 215 8.81 2.12 -8.16
C PRO A 215 9.18 0.71 -8.67
N LEU A 216 8.22 -0.22 -8.65
CA LEU A 216 8.35 -1.55 -9.21
C LEU A 216 7.14 -1.86 -10.09
N ILE A 217 7.39 -2.05 -11.38
CA ILE A 217 6.37 -2.39 -12.39
C ILE A 217 6.81 -3.68 -13.07
N GLY A 218 6.00 -4.72 -12.91
CA GLY A 218 6.20 -6.01 -13.56
C GLY A 218 5.22 -6.19 -14.70
N VAL A 219 5.73 -6.58 -15.87
CA VAL A 219 4.95 -7.32 -16.87
C VAL A 219 4.92 -8.78 -16.39
N ASP A 220 3.79 -9.47 -16.50
CA ASP A 220 3.56 -10.84 -16.03
C ASP A 220 4.77 -11.80 -16.17
N PRO A 221 4.85 -12.83 -15.30
CA PRO A 221 4.25 -14.08 -15.77
C PRO A 221 2.99 -14.46 -14.99
N ALA A 222 2.13 -15.24 -15.65
CA ALA A 222 0.82 -15.72 -15.18
C ALA A 222 0.96 -16.58 -13.91
N ASP A 223 1.03 -15.94 -12.75
CA ASP A 223 0.98 -16.59 -11.42
C ASP A 223 1.93 -17.78 -11.26
N GLY A 224 3.08 -17.75 -11.95
CA GLY A 224 4.07 -18.83 -11.93
C GLY A 224 3.68 -20.11 -12.68
N SER A 225 2.53 -20.15 -13.39
CA SER A 225 2.07 -21.36 -14.08
C SER A 225 2.93 -21.74 -15.28
N GLY A 226 3.67 -20.79 -15.87
CA GLY A 226 4.35 -21.03 -17.15
C GLY A 226 3.38 -21.51 -18.23
N GLY A 227 3.92 -21.90 -19.37
CA GLY A 227 3.18 -22.54 -20.46
C GLY A 227 4.16 -22.94 -21.55
N SER A 228 3.79 -23.90 -22.40
CA SER A 228 4.60 -24.34 -23.54
C SER A 228 4.97 -23.20 -24.51
N GLU A 229 4.21 -22.13 -24.45
CA GLU A 229 4.33 -20.91 -25.24
C GLU A 229 5.15 -19.81 -24.55
N ASP A 230 5.72 -20.08 -23.36
CA ASP A 230 6.61 -19.16 -22.68
C ASP A 230 8.01 -19.20 -23.29
N CYS A 231 8.44 -18.09 -23.86
CA CYS A 231 9.78 -17.94 -24.39
C CYS A 231 10.74 -17.60 -23.25
N LEU A 232 11.15 -18.64 -22.52
CA LEU A 232 12.18 -18.52 -21.50
C LEU A 232 13.47 -17.91 -22.10
N PRO A 233 14.21 -17.10 -21.33
CA PRO A 233 15.46 -16.55 -21.79
C PRO A 233 16.45 -17.67 -22.13
N THR A 234 16.82 -17.73 -23.41
CA THR A 234 17.65 -18.80 -24.00
C THR A 234 19.05 -18.87 -23.40
N ARG A 235 19.51 -17.76 -22.82
CA ARG A 235 20.83 -17.60 -22.22
C ARG A 235 20.91 -18.02 -20.75
N ILE A 236 19.78 -18.39 -20.13
CA ILE A 236 19.72 -18.81 -18.73
C ILE A 236 19.08 -20.21 -18.65
N PRO A 237 19.80 -21.26 -19.10
CA PRO A 237 19.24 -22.61 -19.27
C PRO A 237 18.80 -23.29 -17.96
N LEU A 238 19.11 -22.69 -16.81
CA LEU A 238 18.67 -23.14 -15.49
C LEU A 238 17.26 -22.64 -15.15
N VAL A 239 16.73 -21.65 -15.87
CA VAL A 239 15.34 -21.22 -15.73
C VAL A 239 14.49 -22.23 -16.48
N LYS A 240 13.50 -22.77 -15.77
CA LYS A 240 12.49 -23.69 -16.28
C LYS A 240 11.11 -23.18 -15.93
N THR A 241 10.14 -23.47 -16.78
CA THR A 241 8.71 -23.35 -16.52
C THR A 241 8.19 -24.62 -15.86
N TRP A 242 6.93 -24.58 -15.42
CA TRP A 242 6.21 -25.79 -14.99
C TRP A 242 6.08 -26.85 -16.10
N SER A 243 6.20 -26.47 -17.38
CA SER A 243 6.04 -27.35 -18.53
C SER A 243 7.33 -27.98 -19.06
N ASP A 244 8.50 -27.69 -18.47
CA ASP A 244 9.82 -28.26 -18.84
C ASP A 244 10.20 -29.49 -18.00
#